data_AF-A0A963PBF4-F1
#
_entry.id   AF-A0A963PBF4-F1
#
_cell.length_a   1.000
_cell.length_b   1.000
_cell.length_c   1.000
_cell.angle_alpha   90.00
_cell.angle_beta   90.00
_cell.angle_gamma   90.00
#
_symmetry.space_group_name_H-M   'P 1'
#
loop_
_entity.id
_entity.type
_entity.pdbx_description
1 polymer ?
#
loop_
_entity_poly.entity_id
_entity_poly.type
_entity_poly.pdbx_seq_one_letter_code
_entity_poly.pdbx_strand_id
1 'polypeptide(L)'
;VERLPGGAVLSPLIAAILLAGRSLQEHVRAVATGLDTGLAEGRRAVARIVGRDVEVLDEPAVVRAAVESAAENFSDGLVAPAFWYALLGLPGILVYKAVNTADSMVGHRNERHGRFGWAAARLDD
;
A
#
# COMPACT_ATOMS: atom_id res chain seq x y z
N VAL A 1 1.96 -0.25 -25.89
CA VAL A 1 1.31 1.07 -25.66
C VAL A 1 2.15 2.20 -26.23
N GLU A 2 3.47 2.25 -25.95
CA GLU A 2 4.34 3.34 -26.43
C GLU A 2 4.51 3.42 -27.96
N ARG A 3 4.41 2.31 -28.69
CA ARG A 3 4.49 2.28 -30.16
C ARG A 3 3.17 2.60 -30.88
N LEU A 4 2.09 2.87 -30.13
CA LEU A 4 0.79 3.24 -30.69
C LEU A 4 0.72 4.77 -30.86
N PRO A 5 -0.06 5.29 -31.83
CA PRO A 5 -0.33 6.73 -31.93
C PRO A 5 -0.88 7.24 -30.59
N GLY A 6 -0.25 8.26 -30.00
CA GLY A 6 -0.63 8.80 -28.68
C GLY A 6 -0.08 8.04 -27.47
N GLY A 7 0.71 6.98 -27.67
CA GLY A 7 1.30 6.15 -26.62
C GLY A 7 2.13 6.92 -25.58
N ALA A 8 2.81 7.99 -26.00
CA ALA A 8 3.58 8.87 -25.11
C ALA A 8 2.71 9.67 -24.12
N VAL A 9 1.42 9.86 -24.41
CA VAL A 9 0.46 10.57 -23.53
C VAL A 9 -0.41 9.57 -22.77
N LEU A 10 -0.79 8.47 -23.42
CA LEU A 10 -1.64 7.44 -22.82
C LEU A 10 -0.92 6.68 -21.69
N SER A 11 0.38 6.44 -21.84
CA SER A 11 1.21 5.71 -20.87
C SER A 11 1.30 6.42 -19.50
N PRO A 12 1.64 7.72 -19.40
CA PRO A 12 1.64 8.44 -18.13
C PRO A 12 0.24 8.64 -17.54
N LEU A 13 -0.82 8.74 -18.37
CA LEU A 13 -2.21 8.77 -17.89
C LEU A 13 -2.61 7.46 -17.21
N ILE A 14 -2.27 6.33 -17.81
CA ILE A 14 -2.50 5.01 -17.21
C ILE A 14 -1.66 4.86 -15.93
N ALA A 15 -0.40 5.29 -15.95
CA ALA A 15 0.43 5.32 -14.75
C ALA A 15 -0.22 6.15 -13.64
N ALA A 16 -0.73 7.35 -13.94
CA ALA A 16 -1.39 8.22 -12.97
C ALA A 16 -2.63 7.59 -12.32
N ILE A 17 -3.42 6.80 -13.07
CA ILE A 17 -4.56 6.03 -12.52
C ILE A 17 -4.08 4.93 -11.56
N LEU A 18 -2.90 4.35 -11.81
CA LEU A 18 -2.34 3.27 -11.00
C LEU A 18 -1.69 3.78 -9.69
N LEU A 19 -1.57 5.09 -9.50
CA LEU A 19 -0.98 5.68 -8.29
C LEU A 19 -2.04 5.93 -7.22
N ALA A 20 -1.81 5.42 -6.01
CA ALA A 20 -2.76 5.47 -4.90
C ALA A 20 -2.47 6.63 -3.92
N GLY A 21 -2.68 7.88 -4.36
CA GLY A 21 -2.34 9.06 -3.54
C GLY A 21 -3.46 9.61 -2.64
N ARG A 22 -4.69 9.71 -3.17
CA ARG A 22 -5.77 10.47 -2.51
C ARG A 22 -6.29 9.81 -1.24
N SER A 23 -6.63 8.52 -1.32
CA SER A 23 -7.15 7.76 -0.18
C SER A 23 -6.16 7.77 0.99
N LEU A 24 -4.85 7.64 0.72
CA LEU A 24 -3.83 7.69 1.77
C LEU A 24 -3.85 9.03 2.53
N GLN A 25 -3.90 10.15 1.80
CA GLN A 25 -3.95 11.46 2.44
C GLN A 25 -5.19 11.66 3.30
N GLU A 26 -6.35 11.17 2.85
CA GLU A 26 -7.60 11.24 3.60
C GLU A 26 -7.52 10.48 4.93
N HIS A 27 -6.99 9.26 4.92
CA HIS A 27 -6.87 8.46 6.13
C HIS A 27 -5.85 9.02 7.12
N VAL A 28 -4.68 9.47 6.66
CA VAL A 28 -3.66 10.07 7.55
C VAL A 28 -4.17 11.37 8.17
N ARG A 29 -4.86 12.22 7.39
CA ARG A 29 -5.51 13.43 7.93
C ARG A 29 -6.57 13.09 8.96
N ALA A 30 -7.34 12.02 8.75
CA ALA A 30 -8.34 11.60 9.73
C ALA A 30 -7.71 11.21 11.07
N VAL A 31 -6.48 10.68 11.10
CA VAL A 31 -5.76 10.43 12.36
C VAL A 31 -5.41 11.73 13.06
N ALA A 32 -4.87 12.71 12.33
CA ALA A 32 -4.53 14.02 12.88
C ALA A 32 -5.77 14.73 13.46
N THR A 33 -6.86 14.84 12.69
CA THR A 33 -8.12 15.43 13.16
C THR A 33 -8.75 14.62 14.31
N GLY A 34 -8.59 13.30 14.31
CA GLY A 34 -9.02 12.46 15.42
C GLY A 34 -8.27 12.81 16.71
N LEU A 35 -6.95 12.96 16.64
CA LEU A 35 -6.13 13.35 17.80
C LEU A 35 -6.47 14.74 18.34
N ASP A 36 -6.87 15.69 17.48
CA ASP A 36 -7.38 17.00 17.92
C ASP A 36 -8.65 16.88 18.80
N THR A 37 -9.42 15.81 18.62
CA THR A 37 -10.62 15.51 19.42
C THR A 37 -10.30 14.68 20.66
N GLY A 38 -9.25 13.84 20.57
CA GLY A 38 -8.70 13.08 21.69
C GLY A 38 -8.14 11.71 21.27
N LEU A 39 -7.39 11.08 22.18
CA LEU A 39 -6.69 9.82 21.92
C LEU A 39 -7.60 8.69 21.41
N ALA A 40 -8.82 8.57 21.95
CA ALA A 40 -9.76 7.53 21.53
C ALA A 40 -10.20 7.69 20.06
N GLU A 41 -10.37 8.93 19.58
CA GLU A 41 -10.69 9.23 18.18
C GLU A 41 -9.48 8.96 17.27
N GLY A 42 -8.28 9.36 17.71
CA GLY A 42 -7.03 9.06 17.01
C GLY A 42 -6.79 7.54 16.85
N ARG A 43 -7.03 6.75 17.90
CA ARG A 43 -6.96 5.28 17.86
C ARG A 43 -7.95 4.68 16.87
N ARG A 44 -9.22 5.12 16.91
CA ARG A 44 -10.24 4.67 15.95
C ARG A 44 -9.89 5.01 14.51
N ALA A 45 -9.32 6.19 14.28
CA ALA A 45 -8.89 6.58 12.95
C ALA A 45 -7.69 5.75 12.46
N VAL A 46 -6.66 5.55 13.29
CA VAL A 46 -5.45 4.81 12.90
C VAL A 46 -5.72 3.32 12.70
N ALA A 47 -6.67 2.73 13.44
CA ALA A 47 -7.11 1.34 13.25
C ALA A 47 -7.58 1.01 11.83
N ARG A 48 -7.97 2.03 11.04
CA ARG A 48 -8.38 1.83 9.64
C ARG A 48 -7.21 1.66 8.68
N ILE A 49 -5.98 1.95 9.11
CA ILE A 49 -4.77 1.94 8.28
C ILE A 49 -3.61 1.13 8.86
N VAL A 50 -3.83 0.44 9.99
CA VAL A 50 -2.85 -0.46 10.61
C VAL A 50 -3.50 -1.81 10.89
N GLY A 51 -2.71 -2.89 10.84
CA GLY A 51 -3.17 -4.24 11.16
C GLY A 51 -2.93 -4.69 12.61
N ARG A 52 -2.58 -3.77 13.53
CA ARG A 52 -2.24 -4.08 14.93
C ARG A 52 -3.30 -3.60 15.92
N ASP A 53 -3.31 -4.18 17.12
CA ASP A 53 -4.12 -3.68 18.23
C ASP A 53 -3.74 -2.23 18.57
N VAL A 54 -4.72 -1.34 18.51
CA VAL A 54 -4.55 0.10 18.75
C VAL A 54 -4.96 0.53 20.16
N GLU A 55 -5.64 -0.33 20.93
CA GLU A 55 -6.16 0.04 22.25
C GLU A 55 -5.05 0.29 23.26
N VAL A 56 -3.89 -0.33 23.03
CA VAL A 56 -2.67 -0.18 23.85
C VAL A 56 -1.82 1.03 23.46
N LEU A 57 -2.10 1.70 22.33
CA LEU A 57 -1.25 2.76 21.80
C LEU A 57 -1.49 4.08 22.53
N ASP A 58 -0.47 4.67 23.12
CA ASP A 58 -0.52 6.07 23.54
C ASP A 58 -0.49 7.02 22.33
N GLU A 59 -0.67 8.32 22.57
CA GLU A 59 -0.72 9.32 21.50
C GLU A 59 0.53 9.32 20.60
N PRO A 60 1.77 9.30 21.12
CA PRO A 60 2.97 9.15 20.28
C PRO A 60 2.96 7.87 19.44
N ALA A 61 2.51 6.74 20.01
CA ALA A 61 2.44 5.50 19.27
C ALA A 61 1.36 5.52 18.17
N VAL A 62 0.24 6.23 18.37
CA VAL A 62 -0.76 6.48 17.32
C VAL A 62 -0.17 7.31 16.17
N VAL A 63 0.55 8.39 16.49
CA VAL A 63 1.22 9.23 15.48
C VAL A 63 2.25 8.42 14.70
N ARG A 64 3.11 7.69 15.42
CA ARG A 64 4.10 6.82 14.81
C ARG A 64 3.45 5.80 13.88
N ALA A 65 2.37 5.17 14.32
CA ALA A 65 1.64 4.20 13.52
C ALA A 65 1.07 4.80 12.23
N ALA A 66 0.52 6.01 12.29
CA ALA A 66 0.05 6.71 11.10
C ALA A 66 1.19 7.05 10.13
N VAL A 67 2.36 7.48 10.64
CA VAL A 67 3.53 7.80 9.81
C VAL A 67 4.13 6.56 9.17
N GLU A 68 4.27 5.47 9.93
CA GLU A 68 4.76 4.18 9.42
C GLU A 68 3.85 3.66 8.30
N SER A 69 2.54 3.58 8.55
CA SER A 69 1.56 3.19 7.53
C SER A 69 1.58 4.13 6.32
N ALA A 70 1.75 5.43 6.54
CA ALA A 70 1.79 6.38 5.43
C ALA A 70 3.02 6.21 4.55
N ALA A 71 4.19 6.02 5.16
CA ALA A 71 5.43 5.81 4.44
C ALA A 71 5.38 4.50 3.63
N GLU A 72 4.89 3.43 4.23
CA GLU A 72 4.72 2.12 3.58
C GLU A 72 3.77 2.20 2.39
N ASN A 73 2.55 2.73 2.59
CA ASN A 73 1.57 2.88 1.52
C ASN A 73 2.03 3.86 0.42
N PHE A 74 2.80 4.89 0.77
CA PHE A 74 3.37 5.81 -0.22
C PHE A 74 4.47 5.14 -1.05
N SER A 75 5.35 4.37 -0.39
CA SER A 75 6.37 3.58 -1.06
C SER A 75 5.73 2.65 -2.08
N ASP A 76 4.73 1.88 -1.66
CA ASP A 76 4.14 0.83 -2.49
C ASP A 76 3.11 1.35 -3.50
N GLY A 77 2.38 2.40 -3.13
CA GLY A 77 1.32 2.99 -3.95
C GLY A 77 1.81 4.03 -4.96
N LEU A 78 3.00 4.61 -4.77
CA LEU A 78 3.53 5.68 -5.62
C LEU A 78 4.98 5.45 -6.06
N VAL A 79 5.90 5.33 -5.09
CA VAL A 79 7.34 5.37 -5.38
C VAL A 79 7.79 4.17 -6.19
N ALA A 80 7.48 2.96 -5.72
CA ALA A 80 7.87 1.73 -6.40
C ALA A 80 7.18 1.56 -7.77
N PRO A 81 5.87 1.83 -7.95
CA PRO A 81 5.25 1.87 -9.27
C PRO A 81 5.93 2.87 -10.22
N ALA A 82 6.24 4.09 -9.76
CA ALA A 82 6.91 5.09 -10.59
C ALA A 82 8.33 4.67 -10.97
N PHE A 83 9.07 4.05 -10.04
CA PHE A 83 10.40 3.52 -10.30
C PHE A 83 10.38 2.41 -11.36
N TRP A 84 9.50 1.41 -11.21
CA TRP A 84 9.39 0.32 -12.16
C TRP A 84 8.85 0.75 -13.52
N TYR A 85 8.00 1.78 -13.56
CA TYR A 85 7.61 2.44 -14.79
C TYR A 85 8.78 3.09 -15.50
N ALA A 86 9.64 3.82 -14.78
CA ALA A 86 10.81 4.46 -15.37
C ALA A 86 11.81 3.44 -15.96
N LEU A 87 11.92 2.26 -15.35
CA LEU A 87 12.83 1.20 -15.82
C LEU A 87 12.26 0.36 -16.97
N LEU A 88 10.99 -0.07 -16.86
CA LEU A 88 10.41 -1.12 -17.71
C LEU A 88 9.07 -0.72 -18.34
N GLY A 89 8.62 0.53 -18.17
CA GLY A 89 7.32 1.00 -18.62
C GLY A 89 6.16 0.32 -17.89
N LEU A 90 4.99 0.24 -18.55
CA LEU A 90 3.79 -0.40 -18.00
C LEU A 90 3.99 -1.86 -17.54
N PRO A 91 4.75 -2.71 -18.25
CA PRO A 91 5.08 -4.05 -17.75
C PRO A 91 5.74 -4.04 -16.38
N GLY A 92 6.62 -3.07 -16.10
CA GLY A 92 7.25 -2.91 -14.78
C GLY A 92 6.23 -2.68 -13.67
N ILE A 93 5.27 -1.78 -13.89
CA ILE A 93 4.19 -1.53 -12.92
C ILE A 93 3.37 -2.80 -12.67
N LEU A 94 3.01 -3.52 -13.73
CA LEU A 94 2.18 -4.73 -13.63
C LEU A 94 2.88 -5.83 -12.83
N VAL A 95 4.16 -6.09 -13.11
CA VAL A 95 4.96 -7.06 -12.36
C VAL A 95 5.07 -6.65 -10.90
N TYR A 96 5.42 -5.39 -10.62
CA TYR A 96 5.52 -4.89 -9.26
C TYR A 96 4.20 -5.05 -8.49
N LYS A 97 3.07 -4.63 -9.06
CA LYS A 97 1.76 -4.76 -8.42
C LYS A 97 1.34 -6.21 -8.22
N ALA A 98 1.66 -7.11 -9.14
CA ALA A 98 1.39 -8.54 -8.99
C ALA A 98 2.17 -9.12 -7.79
N VAL A 99 3.46 -8.80 -7.68
CA VAL A 99 4.30 -9.24 -6.55
C VAL A 99 3.81 -8.64 -5.23
N ASN A 100 3.57 -7.33 -5.17
CA ASN A 100 3.12 -6.64 -3.95
C ASN A 100 1.72 -7.13 -3.50
N THR A 101 0.82 -7.43 -4.45
CA THR A 101 -0.48 -8.04 -4.14
C THR A 101 -0.32 -9.46 -3.62
N ALA A 102 0.56 -10.27 -4.23
CA ALA A 102 0.84 -11.62 -3.76
C ALA A 102 1.41 -11.61 -2.33
N ASP A 103 2.36 -10.73 -2.05
CA ASP A 103 2.94 -10.55 -0.72
C ASP A 103 1.89 -10.12 0.32
N SER A 104 1.06 -9.12 -0.01
CA SER A 104 -0.04 -8.69 0.86
C SER A 104 -1.06 -9.80 1.14
N MET A 105 -1.40 -10.63 0.14
CA MET A 105 -2.33 -11.76 0.29
C MET A 105 -1.75 -12.92 1.09
N VAL A 106 -0.43 -13.16 1.01
CA VAL A 106 0.25 -14.23 1.75
C VAL A 106 0.56 -13.77 3.19
N GLY A 107 1.04 -12.54 3.36
CA GLY A 107 1.32 -11.90 4.64
C GLY A 107 0.07 -11.76 5.52
N HIS A 108 -1.06 -11.29 4.98
CA HIS A 108 -2.34 -11.23 5.70
C HIS A 108 -2.96 -12.62 5.99
N ARG A 109 -2.49 -13.67 5.33
CA ARG A 109 -3.01 -15.04 5.52
C ARG A 109 -2.31 -15.82 6.63
N ASN A 110 -1.30 -15.28 7.29
CA ASN A 110 -0.59 -15.99 8.37
C ASN A 110 -1.39 -16.15 9.67
N GLU A 111 -2.58 -15.54 9.81
CA GLU A 111 -3.50 -15.88 10.92
C GLU A 111 -4.51 -16.98 10.58
N ARG A 112 -4.70 -17.38 9.30
CA ARG A 112 -5.75 -18.37 8.95
C ARG A 112 -5.38 -19.45 7.92
N HIS A 113 -4.29 -19.33 7.16
CA HIS A 113 -4.00 -20.25 6.06
C HIS A 113 -2.51 -20.62 5.91
N GLY A 114 -1.89 -21.16 6.97
CA GLY A 114 -0.52 -21.72 6.96
C GLY A 114 -0.26 -22.93 6.03
N ARG A 115 -1.05 -23.12 4.97
CA ARG A 115 -0.96 -24.25 4.02
C ARG A 115 -1.01 -23.86 2.54
N PHE A 116 -1.01 -22.57 2.19
CA PHE A 116 -1.03 -22.13 0.78
C PHE A 116 0.37 -21.78 0.21
N GLY A 117 1.45 -22.17 0.88
CA GLY A 117 2.81 -22.25 0.29
C GLY A 117 3.03 -23.49 -0.59
N TRP A 118 2.04 -24.38 -0.68
CA TRP A 118 2.19 -25.67 -1.39
C TRP A 118 2.43 -25.53 -2.89
N ALA A 119 1.90 -24.46 -3.53
CA ALA A 119 2.10 -24.26 -4.97
C ALA A 119 3.50 -23.72 -5.33
N ALA A 120 4.11 -22.90 -4.46
CA ALA A 120 5.49 -22.45 -4.64
C ALA A 120 6.50 -23.57 -4.32
N ALA A 121 6.21 -24.39 -3.30
CA ALA A 121 7.05 -25.54 -2.93
C ALA A 121 7.04 -26.71 -3.95
N ARG A 122 6.12 -26.71 -4.93
CA ARG A 122 6.01 -27.75 -5.96
C ARG A 122 6.43 -27.29 -7.35
N LEU A 123 6.92 -26.06 -7.47
CA LEU A 123 7.57 -25.53 -8.67
C LEU A 123 9.11 -25.57 -8.57
N ASP A 124 9.63 -25.93 -7.39
CA ASP A 124 11.05 -26.12 -7.09
C ASP A 124 11.44 -27.61 -6.99
N ASP A 125 10.57 -28.52 -7.45
CA ASP A 125 10.78 -29.97 -7.50
C ASP A 125 10.63 -30.48 -8.94
#